data_AF-A0A2T0BL48-F1
#
_entry.id   AF-A0A2T0BL48-F1
#
_cell.length_a   1.000
_cell.length_b   1.000
_cell.length_c   1.000
_cell.angle_alpha   90.00
_cell.angle_beta   90.00
_cell.angle_gamma   90.00
#
_symmetry.space_group_name_H-M   'P 1'
#
loop_
_entity.id
_entity.type
_entity.pdbx_description
1 polymer ?
#
loop_
_entity_poly.entity_id
_entity_poly.type
_entity_poly.pdbx_seq_one_letter_code
_entity_poly.pdbx_strand_id
1 'polypeptide(L)'
;MNAVSLFANIGVAEAYLKEIGINIVVANEIVKRRADLYSEIYPESKMICGDINDEIIYSAIVNECIYNNVEIVIATPPCQGMSTAGPR
;
A
#
# COMPACT_ATOMS: atom_id res chain seq x y z
N MET A 1 7.99 -13.57 5.19
CA MET A 1 6.90 -13.58 4.18
C MET A 1 6.85 -12.21 3.54
N ASN A 2 6.65 -12.17 2.22
CA ASN A 2 6.57 -10.89 1.49
C ASN A 2 5.11 -10.46 1.36
N ALA A 3 4.85 -9.17 1.54
CA ALA A 3 3.52 -8.60 1.56
C ALA A 3 3.43 -7.34 0.70
N VAL A 4 2.20 -7.07 0.23
CA VAL A 4 1.82 -5.80 -0.39
C VAL A 4 0.89 -5.02 0.55
N SER A 5 1.13 -3.71 0.69
CA SER A 5 0.23 -2.78 1.38
C SER A 5 -0.54 -1.92 0.39
N LEU A 6 -1.85 -2.08 0.31
CA LEU A 6 -2.74 -1.30 -0.55
C LEU A 6 -3.44 -0.23 0.28
N PHE A 7 -3.58 0.97 -0.30
CA PHE A 7 -4.09 2.15 0.42
C PHE A 7 -3.21 2.49 1.64
N ALA A 8 -1.89 2.38 1.46
CA ALA A 8 -0.88 2.35 2.53
C ALA A 8 -0.76 3.65 3.34
N ASN A 9 -1.24 4.78 2.82
CA ASN A 9 -1.06 6.09 3.44
C ASN A 9 0.43 6.38 3.70
N ILE A 10 0.82 6.66 4.94
CA ILE A 10 2.22 6.86 5.37
C ILE A 10 2.82 5.60 6.05
N GLY A 11 2.12 4.46 6.04
CA GLY A 11 2.64 3.17 6.52
C GLY A 11 2.52 2.90 8.02
N VAL A 12 1.66 3.61 8.75
CA VAL A 12 1.51 3.43 10.22
C VAL A 12 1.12 2.00 10.60
N ALA A 13 0.25 1.35 9.82
CA ALA A 13 -0.22 0.00 10.08
C ALA A 13 0.89 -1.07 9.94
N GLU A 14 2.03 -0.70 9.39
CA GLU A 14 3.05 -1.61 8.88
C GLU A 14 4.32 -1.60 9.74
N ALA A 15 4.46 -0.60 10.63
CA ALA A 15 5.69 -0.30 11.37
C ALA A 15 6.32 -1.49 12.11
N TYR A 16 5.50 -2.36 12.70
CA TYR A 16 5.97 -3.53 13.48
C TYR A 16 5.96 -4.84 12.70
N LEU A 17 5.46 -4.86 11.46
CA LEU A 17 5.33 -6.11 10.69
C LEU A 17 6.70 -6.74 10.38
N LYS A 18 7.71 -5.90 10.16
CA LYS A 18 9.09 -6.36 9.94
C LYS A 18 9.63 -7.17 11.12
N GLU A 19 9.28 -6.79 12.35
CA GLU A 19 9.77 -7.46 13.58
C GLU A 19 9.23 -8.89 13.72
N ILE A 20 8.08 -9.18 13.12
CA ILE A 20 7.46 -10.50 13.11
C ILE A 20 7.69 -11.27 11.79
N GLY A 21 8.62 -10.80 10.95
CA GLY A 21 9.02 -11.49 9.72
C GLY A 21 8.10 -11.26 8.52
N ILE A 22 7.28 -10.21 8.53
CA ILE A 22 6.46 -9.77 7.40
C ILE A 22 7.13 -8.55 6.76
N ASN A 23 7.59 -8.71 5.53
CA ASN A 23 8.27 -7.66 4.78
C ASN A 23 7.30 -7.01 3.80
N ILE A 24 7.00 -5.72 3.97
CA ILE A 24 6.23 -4.97 2.97
C ILE A 24 7.14 -4.58 1.82
N VAL A 25 7.12 -5.39 0.76
CA VAL A 25 8.02 -5.22 -0.40
C VAL A 25 7.42 -4.32 -1.48
N VAL A 26 6.09 -4.19 -1.51
CA VAL A 26 5.34 -3.33 -2.43
C VAL A 26 4.29 -2.56 -1.65
N ALA A 27 4.10 -1.29 -1.99
CA ALA A 27 3.03 -0.47 -1.42
C ALA A 27 2.35 0.38 -2.48
N ASN A 28 1.06 0.68 -2.29
CA ASN A 28 0.31 1.59 -3.15
C ASN A 28 -0.42 2.65 -2.34
N GLU A 29 -0.32 3.89 -2.81
CA GLU A 29 -1.05 5.04 -2.28
C GLU A 29 -1.37 6.02 -3.42
N ILE A 30 -2.59 6.55 -3.43
CA ILE A 30 -3.04 7.46 -4.49
C ILE A 30 -2.52 8.89 -4.31
N VAL A 31 -2.33 9.34 -3.06
CA VAL A 31 -1.89 10.70 -2.77
C VAL A 31 -0.37 10.80 -2.78
N LYS A 32 0.18 11.43 -3.81
CA LYS A 32 1.63 11.63 -4.02
C LYS A 32 2.42 12.05 -2.77
N ARG A 33 1.94 13.06 -2.04
CA ARG A 33 2.60 13.53 -0.81
C ARG A 33 2.75 12.42 0.25
N ARG A 34 1.76 11.54 0.38
CA ARG A 34 1.81 10.41 1.33
C ARG A 34 2.73 9.31 0.82
N ALA A 35 2.67 9.02 -0.49
CA ALA A 35 3.56 8.06 -1.14
C ALA A 35 5.04 8.47 -1.03
N ASP A 36 5.35 9.76 -1.21
CA ASP A 36 6.71 10.29 -1.07
C ASP A 36 7.20 10.14 0.39
N LEU A 37 6.38 10.55 1.38
CA LEU A 37 6.72 10.37 2.79
C LEU A 37 6.87 8.89 3.19
N TYR A 38 6.00 8.01 2.70
CA TYR A 38 6.13 6.58 2.90
C TYR A 38 7.48 6.08 2.36
N SER A 39 7.90 6.54 1.19
CA SER A 39 9.17 6.12 0.56
C SER A 39 10.39 6.60 1.35
N GLU A 40 10.29 7.75 2.04
CA GLU A 40 11.32 8.22 2.96
C GLU A 40 11.41 7.36 4.23
N ILE A 41 10.27 6.89 4.76
CA ILE A 41 10.21 6.05 5.97
C ILE A 41 10.61 4.60 5.66
N TYR A 42 10.19 4.07 4.51
CA TYR A 42 10.34 2.67 4.10
C TYR A 42 11.08 2.56 2.76
N PRO A 43 12.37 2.93 2.68
CA PRO A 43 13.13 2.97 1.42
C PRO A 43 13.34 1.58 0.77
N GLU A 44 13.16 0.50 1.52
CA GLU A 44 13.24 -0.88 1.01
C GLU A 44 11.94 -1.34 0.32
N SER A 45 10.84 -0.61 0.50
CA SER A 45 9.53 -0.95 -0.04
C SER A 45 9.31 -0.21 -1.37
N LYS A 46 8.90 -0.93 -2.41
CA LYS A 46 8.56 -0.32 -3.70
C LYS A 46 7.20 0.37 -3.61
N MET A 47 7.19 1.68 -3.41
CA MET A 47 5.97 2.49 -3.46
C MET A 47 5.56 2.78 -4.92
N ILE A 48 4.32 2.42 -5.26
CA ILE A 48 3.67 2.70 -6.53
C ILE A 48 2.56 3.72 -6.27
N CYS A 49 2.83 4.97 -6.66
CA CYS A 49 1.87 6.06 -6.50
C CYS A 49 0.86 6.07 -7.65
N GLY A 50 -0.43 5.96 -7.35
CA GLY A 50 -1.50 6.03 -8.35
C GLY A 50 -2.80 5.38 -7.91
N ASP A 51 -3.86 5.59 -8.70
CA ASP A 51 -5.15 4.93 -8.51
C ASP A 51 -5.04 3.47 -8.95
N ILE A 52 -5.41 2.53 -8.08
CA ILE A 52 -5.39 1.10 -8.37
C ILE A 52 -6.38 0.69 -9.47
N ASN A 53 -7.36 1.53 -9.82
CA ASN A 53 -8.27 1.30 -10.94
C ASN A 53 -7.66 1.68 -12.30
N ASP A 54 -6.55 2.41 -12.32
CA ASP A 54 -5.81 2.67 -13.56
C ASP A 54 -5.07 1.39 -13.98
N GLU A 55 -5.28 0.94 -15.22
CA GLU A 55 -4.72 -0.32 -15.73
C GLU A 55 -3.19 -0.36 -15.67
N ILE A 56 -2.52 0.78 -15.85
CA ILE A 56 -1.05 0.89 -15.80
C ILE A 56 -0.59 0.70 -14.37
N ILE A 57 -1.25 1.37 -13.42
CA ILE A 57 -0.93 1.28 -11.99
C ILE A 57 -1.22 -0.14 -11.47
N TYR A 58 -2.39 -0.68 -11.80
CA TYR A 58 -2.78 -2.05 -11.45
C TYR A 58 -1.75 -3.06 -11.95
N SER A 59 -1.39 -2.97 -13.24
CA SER A 59 -0.40 -3.87 -13.84
C SER A 59 0.98 -3.72 -13.19
N ALA A 60 1.40 -2.50 -12.84
CA ALA A 60 2.65 -2.26 -12.14
C ALA A 60 2.65 -2.92 -10.74
N ILE A 61 1.56 -2.79 -9.98
CA ILE A 61 1.41 -3.43 -8.67
C ILE A 61 1.48 -4.94 -8.79
N VAL A 62 0.70 -5.53 -9.71
CA VAL A 62 0.66 -6.98 -9.92
C VAL A 62 2.03 -7.53 -10.34
N ASN A 63 2.70 -6.87 -11.29
CA ASN A 63 4.01 -7.30 -11.77
C ASN A 63 5.07 -7.25 -10.67
N GLU A 64 5.08 -6.19 -9.84
CA GLU A 64 5.98 -6.09 -8.70
C GLU A 64 5.65 -7.14 -7.61
N CYS A 65 4.38 -7.45 -7.39
CA CYS A 65 3.98 -8.49 -6.45
C CYS A 65 4.45 -9.88 -6.90
N ILE A 66 4.31 -10.19 -8.20
CA ILE A 66 4.80 -11.45 -8.79
C ILE A 66 6.31 -11.52 -8.71
N TYR A 67 7.02 -10.45 -9.09
CA TYR A 67 8.48 -10.39 -9.04
C TYR A 67 9.03 -10.61 -7.63
N ASN A 68 8.40 -10.01 -6.62
CA ASN A 68 8.81 -10.12 -5.22
C ASN A 68 8.21 -11.35 -4.50
N ASN A 69 7.50 -12.25 -5.20
CA ASN A 69 6.84 -13.42 -4.61
C ASN A 69 6.00 -13.06 -3.37
N VAL A 70 5.09 -12.09 -3.52
CA VAL A 70 4.19 -11.63 -2.46
C VAL A 70 3.19 -12.74 -2.09
N GLU A 71 3.04 -13.00 -0.79
CA GLU A 71 2.20 -14.04 -0.20
C GLU A 71 1.02 -13.46 0.59
N ILE A 72 1.09 -12.17 0.96
CA ILE A 72 0.13 -11.50 1.83
C ILE A 72 -0.33 -10.18 1.20
N VAL A 73 -1.64 -9.93 1.25
CA VAL A 73 -2.23 -8.62 0.90
C VAL A 73 -2.74 -7.97 2.17
N ILE A 74 -2.26 -6.78 2.47
CA ILE A 74 -2.80 -5.89 3.50
C ILE A 74 -3.48 -4.74 2.77
N ALA A 75 -4.72 -4.44 3.12
CA ALA A 75 -5.47 -3.37 2.47
C ALA A 75 -6.32 -2.61 3.48
N THR A 76 -6.23 -1.28 3.44
CA THR A 76 -7.09 -0.39 4.23
C THR A 76 -7.91 0.51 3.29
N PRO A 77 -8.81 -0.06 2.47
CA PRO A 77 -9.59 0.70 1.52
C PRO A 77 -10.50 1.71 2.26
N PRO A 78 -10.69 2.91 1.70
CA PRO A 78 -11.57 3.90 2.33
C PRO A 78 -13.04 3.43 2.28
N CYS A 79 -13.76 3.49 3.40
CA CYS A 79 -15.19 3.14 3.47
C CYS A 79 -16.12 4.30 3.05
N GLN A 80 -15.86 4.93 1.90
CA GLN A 80 -16.64 6.08 1.44
C GLN A 80 -18.13 5.70 1.28
N GLY A 81 -19.02 6.51 1.84
CA GLY A 81 -20.47 6.35 1.69
C GLY A 81 -21.14 5.33 2.62
N MET A 82 -20.40 4.63 3.49
CA MET A 82 -21.00 3.68 4.45
C MET A 82 -21.25 4.27 5.85
N SER A 83 -20.66 5.42 6.19
CA SER A 83 -20.90 6.08 7.47
C SER A 83 -22.07 7.05 7.39
N THR A 84 -23.07 6.85 8.25
CA THR A 84 -24.18 7.79 8.47
C THR A 84 -23.85 8.88 9.51
N ALA A 85 -22.64 8.85 10.10
CA ALA A 85 -22.22 9.74 11.18
C ALA A 85 -21.52 11.04 10.71
N GLY A 86 -21.33 11.22 9.39
CA GLY A 86 -20.86 12.48 8.79
C GLY A 86 -22.01 13.33 8.27
N PRO A 87 -21.87 14.68 8.18
CA PRO A 87 -22.88 15.52 7.55
C PRO A 87 -23.05 15.11 6.08
N ARG A 88 -24.31 15.05 5.64
CA ARG A 88 -24.67 14.88 4.22
C ARG A 88 -24.34 16.13 3.42
#